data_AF-A0AAJ0B1J8-F1
#
_entry.id   AF-A0AAJ0B1J8-F1
#
_cell.length_a   1.000
_cell.length_b   1.000
_cell.length_c   1.000
_cell.angle_alpha   90.00
_cell.angle_beta   90.00
_cell.angle_gamma   90.00
#
_symmetry.space_group_name_H-M   'P 1'
#
loop_
_entity.id
_entity.type
_entity.pdbx_description
1 polymer ?
#
loop_
_entity_poly.entity_id
_entity_poly.type
_entity_poly.pdbx_seq_one_letter_code
_entity_poly.pdbx_strand_id
1 'polypeptide(L)' 'METKGFLCGPTDVLDGIAHRSESEARIDPRRYNYRMTVNLSTADERYVEKVRGLWVGSGMWDRDELVVE' A
#
# COMPACT_ATOMS: atom_id res chain seq x y z
N MET A 1 9.77 6.84 -7.36
CA MET A 1 8.64 5.89 -7.31
C MET A 1 7.38 6.68 -7.12
N GLU A 2 6.35 6.41 -7.92
CA GLU A 2 5.02 7.00 -7.77
C GLU A 2 4.01 5.86 -7.61
N THR A 3 3.07 5.98 -6.68
CA THR A 3 1.98 5.02 -6.50
C THR A 3 0.64 5.72 -6.68
N LYS A 4 -0.29 5.04 -7.33
CA LYS A 4 -1.69 5.48 -7.49
C LYS A 4 -2.60 4.32 -7.20
N GLY A 5 -3.57 4.51 -6.31
CA GLY A 5 -4.41 3.41 -5.85
C GLY A 5 -5.61 3.86 -5.06
N PHE A 6 -6.37 2.87 -4.59
CA PHE A 6 -7.59 3.06 -3.83
C PHE A 6 -7.56 2.19 -2.58
N LEU A 7 -7.93 2.79 -1.45
CA LEU A 7 -8.22 2.11 -0.19
C LEU A 7 -9.74 2.06 -0.03
N CYS A 8 -10.30 0.86 0.09
CA CYS A 8 -11.73 0.64 0.18
C CYS A 8 -12.04 -0.47 1.18
N GLY A 9 -13.15 -0.36 1.90
CA GLY A 9 -13.57 -1.35 2.88
C GLY A 9 -14.78 -0.87 3.67
N PRO A 10 -15.26 -1.69 4.63
CA PRO A 10 -16.30 -1.26 5.56
C PRO A 10 -15.86 0.00 6.34
N THR A 11 -16.81 0.91 6.60
CA THR A 11 -16.52 2.20 7.25
C THR A 11 -15.87 2.03 8.62
N ASP A 12 -16.33 1.07 9.44
CA ASP A 12 -15.73 0.75 10.74
C ASP A 12 -14.26 0.34 10.63
N VAL A 13 -13.90 -0.38 9.57
CA VAL A 13 -12.53 -0.81 9.29
C VAL A 13 -11.68 0.38 8.84
N LEU A 14 -12.21 1.23 7.95
CA LEU A 14 -11.48 2.40 7.45
C LEU A 14 -11.24 3.44 8.55
N ASP A 15 -12.23 3.69 9.40
CA ASP A 15 -12.10 4.57 10.56
C ASP A 15 -11.07 4.02 11.55
N GLY A 16 -11.10 2.70 11.79
CA GLY A 16 -10.09 2.04 12.60
C GLY A 16 -8.67 2.15 12.04
N ILE A 17 -8.50 2.18 10.71
CA ILE A 17 -7.18 2.40 10.09
C ILE A 17 -6.72 3.83 10.32
N ALA A 18 -7.61 4.81 10.12
CA ALA A 18 -7.28 6.24 10.21
C ALA A 18 -7.00 6.72 11.64
N HIS A 19 -7.58 6.07 12.65
CA HIS A 19 -7.56 6.53 14.05
C HIS A 19 -6.97 5.52 15.03
N ARG A 20 -6.20 4.53 14.55
CA ARG A 20 -5.63 3.48 15.40
C ARG A 20 -4.66 4.04 16.44
N SER A 21 -4.90 3.72 17.71
CA SER A 21 -4.00 4.02 18.83
C SER A 21 -2.86 3.01 18.99
N GLU A 22 -1.85 3.33 19.80
CA GLU A 22 -0.69 2.45 20.03
C GLU A 22 -1.03 1.13 20.73
N SER A 23 -2.04 1.13 21.59
CA SER A 23 -2.46 -0.05 22.37
C SER A 23 -3.39 -0.99 21.59
N GLU A 24 -3.92 -0.54 20.45
CA GLU A 24 -4.85 -1.33 19.65
C GLU A 24 -4.13 -2.30 18.73
N ALA A 25 -4.68 -3.52 18.65
CA ALA A 25 -4.18 -4.53 17.74
C ALA A 25 -4.28 -4.06 16.29
N ARG A 26 -3.36 -4.56 15.47
CA ARG A 26 -3.37 -4.31 14.03
C ARG A 26 -4.68 -4.81 13.40
N ILE A 27 -5.23 -4.02 12.50
CA ILE A 27 -6.38 -4.43 11.68
C ILE A 27 -5.92 -5.45 10.66
N ASP A 28 -6.64 -6.57 10.56
CA ASP A 28 -6.37 -7.60 9.55
C ASP A 28 -6.49 -7.01 8.13
N PRO A 29 -5.41 -7.01 7.32
CA PRO A 29 -5.42 -6.48 5.96
C PRO A 29 -6.43 -7.16 5.04
N ARG A 30 -6.90 -8.36 5.38
CA ARG A 30 -7.92 -9.08 4.60
C ARG A 30 -9.32 -8.51 4.77
N ARG A 31 -9.53 -7.60 5.72
CA ARG A 31 -10.83 -6.94 5.97
C ARG A 31 -11.07 -5.70 5.11
N TYR A 32 -10.07 -5.26 4.36
CA TYR A 32 -10.17 -4.14 3.42
C TYR A 32 -9.39 -4.43 2.14
N ASN A 33 -9.56 -3.61 1.13
CA ASN A 33 -8.82 -3.68 -0.12
C ASN A 33 -7.96 -2.41 -0.23
N TYR A 34 -6.66 -2.59 -0.39
CA TYR A 34 -5.77 -1.51 -0.78
C TYR A 34 -4.93 -1.97 -1.96
N ARG A 35 -5.25 -1.46 -3.15
CA ARG A 35 -4.56 -1.81 -4.41
C ARG A 35 -4.05 -0.57 -5.09
N MET A 36 -2.87 -0.67 -5.67
CA MET A 36 -2.22 0.45 -6.37
C MET A 36 -1.42 -0.01 -7.58
N THR A 37 -1.29 0.86 -8.57
CA THR A 37 -0.26 0.76 -9.60
C THR A 37 1.00 1.45 -9.10
N VAL A 38 2.16 0.85 -9.34
CA VAL A 38 3.47 1.40 -8.96
C VAL A 38 4.24 1.76 -10.24
N ASN A 39 4.61 3.03 -10.37
CA ASN A 39 5.46 3.51 -11.45
C ASN A 39 6.88 3.65 -10.93
N LEU A 40 7.78 2.87 -11.51
CA LEU A 40 9.21 2.87 -11.21
C LEU A 40 9.99 3.39 -12.42
N SER A 41 10.90 4.32 -12.16
CA SER A 41 11.86 4.83 -13.14
C SER A 41 13.24 4.86 -12.51
N THR A 42 14.26 4.59 -13.31
CA THR A 42 15.66 4.62 -12.90
C THR A 42 16.53 5.01 -14.08
N ALA A 43 17.63 5.71 -13.80
CA ALA A 43 18.68 5.99 -14.78
C ALA A 43 19.80 4.94 -14.75
N ASP A 44 19.77 4.01 -13.79
CA ASP A 44 20.78 2.95 -13.65
C ASP A 44 20.47 1.78 -14.60
N GLU A 45 21.36 1.56 -15.57
CA GLU A 45 21.24 0.52 -16.59
C GLU A 45 21.11 -0.90 -16.01
N ARG A 46 21.62 -1.14 -14.80
CA ARG A 46 21.52 -2.45 -14.13
C ARG A 46 20.08 -2.82 -13.75
N TYR A 47 19.21 -1.82 -13.63
CA TYR A 47 17.83 -1.98 -13.17
C TYR A 47 16.79 -1.52 -14.20
N VAL A 48 17.20 -0.85 -15.28
CA VAL A 48 16.27 -0.27 -16.27
C VAL A 48 15.30 -1.32 -16.83
N GLU A 49 15.79 -2.50 -17.19
CA GLU A 49 14.94 -3.58 -17.72
C GLU A 49 14.07 -4.24 -16.64
N LYS A 50 14.49 -4.18 -15.37
CA LYS A 50 13.67 -4.69 -14.27
C LYS A 50 12.49 -3.77 -14.03
N VAL A 51 12.70 -2.46 -13.96
CA VAL A 51 11.64 -1.51 -13.64
C VAL A 51 10.70 -1.23 -14.82
N ARG A 52 11.11 -1.58 -16.05
CA ARG A 52 10.29 -1.51 -17.27
C ARG A 52 9.13 -2.51 -17.21
N GLY A 53 7.99 -2.08 -16.70
CA GLY A 53 6.78 -2.89 -16.67
C GLY A 53 5.64 -2.25 -15.91
N LEU A 54 4.49 -2.92 -15.91
CA LEU A 54 3.37 -2.58 -15.04
C LEU A 54 3.55 -3.30 -13.70
N TRP A 55 3.68 -2.53 -12.63
CA TRP A 55 3.73 -3.05 -11.27
C TRP A 55 2.41 -2.77 -10.57
N VAL A 56 1.90 -3.79 -9.88
CA VAL A 56 0.70 -3.69 -9.06
C VAL A 56 1.09 -4.05 -7.64
N GLY A 57 0.80 -3.15 -6.70
CA GLY A 57 1.04 -3.34 -5.28
C GLY A 57 -0.23 -3.69 -4.53
N SER A 58 -0.09 -4.49 -3.47
CA SER A 58 -1.08 -4.65 -2.42
C SER A 58 -0.59 -3.95 -1.15
N GLY A 59 -1.41 -3.03 -0.63
CA GLY A 59 -1.06 -2.22 0.53
C GLY A 59 -1.66 -2.73 1.82
N MET A 60 -0.98 -2.45 2.93
CA MET A 60 -1.49 -2.61 4.28
C MET A 60 -0.97 -1.48 5.16
N TRP A 61 -1.87 -0.78 5.84
CA TRP A 61 -1.52 0.23 6.82
C TRP A 61 -1.19 -0.40 8.17
N ASP A 62 -0.14 0.12 8.80
CA ASP A 62 0.25 -0.16 10.17
C ASP A 62 0.65 1.14 10.89
N ARG A 63 -0.37 1.83 11.45
CA ARG A 63 -0.22 3.19 11.98
C ARG A 63 0.37 4.12 10.91
N ASP A 64 1.56 4.64 11.16
CA ASP A 64 2.27 5.59 10.29
C ASP A 64 3.02 4.91 9.14
N GLU A 65 3.00 3.58 9.08
CA GLU A 65 3.69 2.82 8.05
C GLU A 65 2.72 2.24 7.02
N LEU A 66 3.09 2.38 5.75
CA LEU A 66 2.45 1.67 4.65
C LEU A 66 3.38 0.55 4.16
N VAL A 67 2.94 -0.69 4.35
CA VAL A 67 3.60 -1.88 3.78
C VAL A 67 3.00 -2.15 2.41
N VAL A 68 3.83 -2.29 1.38
CA VAL A 68 3.42 -2.62 0.01
C VAL A 68 4.15 -3.89 -0.44
N GLU A 69 3.37 -4.88 -0.87
CA GLU A 69 3.84 -6.10 -1.55
C GLU A 69 3.64 -5.98 -3.07
#